data_AF-A0A537RA51-F1
#
_entry.id   AF-A0A537RA51-F1
#
_cell.length_a   1.000
_cell.length_b   1.000
_cell.length_c   1.000
_cell.angle_alpha   90.00
_cell.angle_beta   90.00
_cell.angle_gamma   90.00
#
_symmetry.space_group_name_H-M   'P 1'
#
loop_
_entity.id
_entity.type
_entity.pdbx_description
1 polymer ?
#
loop_
_entity_poly.entity_id
_entity_poly.type
_entity_poly.pdbx_seq_one_letter_code
_entity_poly.pdbx_strand_id
1 'polypeptide(L)'
;MLRQFNVAIGPGVMIRRNAFDIVGLRNPQLRYTGDLDFWFRVMLHGRMVHIPRVLATHRVHPGAASVTARDARMSEEVVRLAYMAIAHPNCPAGIRRHRRRILANAHFEARNYCGKDGWARRRHYLRYLVLHPVNIVRVLAGFSRRLLVILRAVLRRCLGTWGDRVSFQGQRLWAVLCFHIIRLYLLREVRRSGLPGRASERSLV
;
A
#
# COMPACT_ATOMS: atom_id res chain seq x y z
N MET A 1 -9.79 7.56 -7.70
CA MET A 1 -8.63 8.37 -7.26
C MET A 1 -8.91 9.12 -5.96
N LEU A 2 -9.81 10.11 -5.95
CA LEU A 2 -10.08 10.96 -4.77
C LEU A 2 -10.49 10.20 -3.49
N ARG A 3 -11.37 9.19 -3.58
CA ARG A 3 -11.77 8.35 -2.42
C ARG A 3 -10.59 7.73 -1.67
N GLN A 4 -9.50 7.42 -2.37
CA GLN A 4 -8.29 6.84 -1.80
C GLN A 4 -7.18 7.88 -1.66
N PHE A 5 -7.40 9.12 -2.06
CA PHE A 5 -6.38 10.15 -2.20
C PHE A 5 -5.12 9.62 -2.92
N ASN A 6 -5.33 8.90 -4.02
CA ASN A 6 -4.23 8.38 -4.82
C ASN A 6 -3.66 9.53 -5.66
N VAL A 7 -2.39 9.88 -5.48
CA VAL A 7 -1.70 10.98 -6.19
C VAL A 7 -0.99 10.52 -7.47
N ALA A 8 -1.13 9.25 -7.87
CA ALA A 8 -0.46 8.72 -9.05
C ALA A 8 -1.28 9.01 -10.33
N ILE A 9 -0.93 10.11 -10.99
CA ILE A 9 -1.30 10.39 -12.39
C ILE A 9 -0.01 10.41 -13.21
N GLY A 10 0.06 9.55 -14.23
CA GLY A 10 1.23 9.46 -15.09
C GLY A 10 1.36 10.66 -16.04
N PRO A 11 2.56 10.89 -16.59
CA PRO A 11 2.82 12.03 -17.50
C PRO A 11 2.09 11.95 -18.85
N GLY A 12 1.50 10.79 -19.19
CA GLY A 12 0.79 10.55 -20.46
C GLY A 12 -0.71 10.79 -20.40
N VAL A 13 -1.23 11.59 -19.46
CA VAL A 13 -2.67 11.87 -19.41
C VAL A 13 -3.09 12.78 -20.55
N MET A 14 -4.12 12.35 -21.27
CA MET A 14 -4.81 13.12 -22.29
C MET A 14 -6.24 13.37 -21.86
N ILE A 15 -6.75 14.57 -22.15
CA ILE A 15 -8.14 14.96 -21.93
C ILE A 15 -8.70 15.58 -23.20
N ARG A 16 -10.04 15.55 -23.33
CA ARG A 16 -10.72 16.32 -24.38
C ARG A 16 -10.65 17.81 -24.06
N ARG A 17 -10.60 18.66 -25.10
CA ARG A 17 -10.57 20.13 -24.95
C ARG A 17 -11.72 20.65 -24.10
N ASN A 18 -12.93 20.14 -24.30
CA ASN A 18 -14.10 20.55 -23.52
C ASN A 18 -13.96 20.32 -22.01
N ALA A 19 -13.18 19.32 -21.57
CA ALA A 19 -12.93 19.10 -20.15
C ALA A 19 -12.08 20.23 -19.55
N PHE A 20 -11.14 20.76 -20.33
CA PHE A 20 -10.39 21.96 -19.95
C PHE A 20 -11.28 23.19 -19.93
N ASP A 21 -12.16 23.36 -20.92
CA ASP A 21 -13.08 24.51 -20.98
C ASP A 21 -14.04 24.56 -19.77
N ILE A 22 -14.45 23.39 -19.25
CA ILE A 22 -15.30 23.29 -18.05
C ILE A 22 -14.52 23.57 -16.77
N VAL A 23 -13.30 23.03 -16.65
CA VAL A 23 -12.52 23.08 -15.39
C VAL A 23 -11.72 24.37 -15.27
N GLY A 24 -11.29 24.94 -16.38
CA GLY A 24 -10.43 26.12 -16.43
C GLY A 24 -8.99 25.82 -16.00
N LEU A 25 -8.24 26.87 -15.68
CA LEU A 25 -6.82 26.79 -15.38
C LEU A 25 -6.50 26.11 -14.04
N ARG A 26 -5.21 25.82 -13.83
CA ARG A 26 -4.67 25.36 -12.54
C ARG A 26 -4.83 26.46 -11.50
N ASN A 27 -5.12 26.07 -10.26
CA ASN A 27 -5.23 27.02 -9.16
C ASN A 27 -3.86 27.61 -8.81
N PRO A 28 -3.63 28.93 -8.97
CA PRO A 28 -2.34 29.55 -8.71
C PRO A 28 -1.96 29.58 -7.22
N GLN A 29 -2.91 29.33 -6.32
CA GLN A 29 -2.65 29.24 -4.88
C GLN A 29 -1.99 27.92 -4.44
N LEU A 30 -1.83 26.96 -5.36
CA LEU A 30 -1.21 25.66 -5.11
C LEU A 30 0.10 25.58 -5.88
N ARG A 31 1.22 25.74 -5.17
CA ARG A 31 2.56 25.78 -5.76
C ARG A 31 3.04 24.41 -6.22
N TYR A 32 2.72 23.37 -5.46
CA TYR A 32 3.25 22.03 -5.59
C TYR A 32 2.22 21.03 -6.09
N THR A 33 0.96 21.17 -5.69
CA THR A 33 -0.10 20.20 -5.96
C THR A 33 -1.16 20.74 -6.93
N GLY A 34 -0.85 21.79 -7.69
CA GLY A 34 -1.80 22.42 -8.60
C GLY A 34 -2.20 21.54 -9.79
N ASP A 35 -1.40 20.53 -10.13
CA ASP A 35 -1.74 19.50 -11.11
C ASP A 35 -2.77 18.53 -10.54
N LEU A 36 -2.55 18.03 -9.33
CA LEU A 36 -3.48 17.14 -8.63
C LEU A 36 -4.84 17.79 -8.39
N ASP A 37 -4.87 19.07 -8.02
CA ASP A 37 -6.12 19.86 -7.94
C ASP A 37 -6.87 19.86 -9.26
N PHE A 38 -6.17 20.21 -10.34
CA PHE A 38 -6.75 20.23 -11.69
C PHE A 38 -7.33 18.86 -12.04
N TRP A 39 -6.59 17.77 -11.79
CA TRP A 39 -7.07 16.43 -12.06
C TRP A 39 -8.27 16.03 -11.21
N PHE A 40 -8.29 16.38 -9.93
CA PHE A 40 -9.47 16.14 -9.09
C PHE A 40 -10.69 16.87 -9.63
N ARG A 41 -10.56 18.14 -10.06
CA ARG A 41 -11.66 18.88 -10.67
C ARG A 41 -12.12 18.25 -11.98
N VAL A 42 -11.21 17.85 -12.87
CA VAL A 42 -11.55 17.09 -14.10
C VAL A 42 -12.37 15.84 -13.78
N MET A 43 -11.99 15.08 -12.75
CA MET A 43 -12.71 13.87 -12.33
C MET A 43 -14.09 14.13 -11.73
N LEU A 44 -14.41 15.36 -11.32
CA LEU A 44 -15.76 15.71 -10.87
C LEU A 44 -16.75 15.84 -12.03
N HIS A 45 -16.25 16.14 -13.23
CA HIS A 45 -17.06 16.37 -14.43
C HIS A 45 -17.05 15.19 -15.41
N GLY A 46 -16.19 14.20 -15.21
CA GLY A 46 -16.11 13.05 -16.10
C GLY A 46 -15.30 11.88 -15.54
N ARG A 47 -15.27 10.79 -16.32
CA ARG A 47 -14.53 9.58 -15.97
C ARG A 47 -13.13 9.63 -16.57
N MET A 48 -12.11 9.49 -15.73
CA MET A 48 -10.75 9.16 -16.17
C MET A 48 -10.58 7.64 -16.24
N VAL A 49 -9.95 7.15 -17.31
CA VAL A 49 -9.70 5.73 -17.54
C VAL A 49 -8.19 5.51 -17.61
N HIS A 50 -7.70 4.51 -16.88
CA HIS A 50 -6.30 4.10 -16.93
C HIS A 50 -6.09 3.08 -18.04
N ILE A 51 -5.14 3.34 -18.93
CA ILE A 51 -4.70 2.38 -19.95
C ILE A 51 -3.53 1.59 -19.35
N PRO A 52 -3.64 0.27 -19.16
CA PRO A 52 -2.60 -0.56 -18.54
C PRO A 52 -1.44 -0.85 -19.52
N ARG A 53 -0.88 0.19 -20.13
CA ARG A 53 0.27 0.14 -21.03
C ARG A 53 1.24 1.26 -20.67
N VAL A 54 2.54 1.00 -20.82
CA VAL A 54 3.57 2.01 -20.63
C VAL A 54 3.60 2.89 -21.88
N LEU A 55 2.99 4.08 -21.78
CA LEU A 55 2.86 5.03 -22.91
C LEU A 55 3.68 6.31 -22.73
N ALA A 56 4.23 6.52 -21.54
CA ALA A 56 5.06 7.68 -21.23
C ALA A 56 6.04 7.34 -20.10
N THR A 57 7.15 8.07 -20.04
CA THR A 57 8.14 7.97 -18.97
C THR A 57 8.29 9.32 -18.26
N HIS A 58 8.77 9.31 -17.03
CA HIS A 58 9.11 10.52 -16.29
C HIS A 58 10.59 10.46 -15.90
N ARG A 59 11.28 11.60 -16.00
CA ARG A 59 12.67 11.72 -15.58
C ARG A 59 12.72 12.18 -14.12
N VAL A 60 13.35 11.39 -13.26
CA VAL A 60 13.71 11.80 -11.90
C VAL A 60 15.18 12.19 -11.90
N HIS A 61 15.49 13.35 -11.36
CA HIS A 61 16.86 13.85 -11.23
C HIS A 61 17.00 14.65 -9.92
N PRO A 62 18.22 14.87 -9.42
CA PRO A 62 18.45 15.55 -8.13
C PRO A 62 17.84 16.95 -8.06
N GLY A 63 17.74 17.65 -9.20
CA GLY A 63 17.15 18.98 -9.31
C GLY A 63 15.62 19.01 -9.47
N ALA A 64 14.94 17.86 -9.46
CA ALA A 64 13.49 17.82 -9.61
C ALA A 64 12.81 18.54 -8.43
N ALA A 65 11.78 19.35 -8.70
CA ALA A 65 11.07 20.11 -7.66
C ALA A 65 10.49 19.20 -6.56
N SER A 66 10.04 17.99 -6.94
CA SER A 66 9.54 16.98 -5.99
C SER A 66 10.63 16.37 -5.11
N VAL A 67 11.90 16.68 -5.34
CA VAL A 67 13.07 16.29 -4.53
C VAL A 67 13.61 17.49 -3.75
N THR A 68 13.86 18.61 -4.44
CA THR A 68 14.53 19.78 -3.87
C THR A 68 13.63 20.66 -3.02
N ALA A 69 12.34 20.76 -3.35
CA ALA A 69 11.40 21.66 -2.68
C ALA A 69 10.63 20.98 -1.53
N ARG A 70 11.10 19.82 -1.05
CA ARG A 70 10.48 19.12 0.08
C ARG A 70 10.70 19.87 1.38
N ASP A 71 9.64 20.45 1.90
CA ASP A 71 9.61 21.16 3.18
C ASP A 71 8.24 21.01 3.86
N ALA A 72 8.08 21.67 5.01
CA ALA A 72 6.81 21.70 5.71
C ALA A 72 5.67 22.24 4.82
N ARG A 73 5.93 23.28 4.01
CA ARG A 73 4.93 23.91 3.13
C ARG A 73 4.38 22.94 2.09
N MET A 74 5.23 22.15 1.45
CA MET A 74 4.81 21.13 0.49
C MET A 74 3.95 20.06 1.18
N SER A 75 4.36 19.57 2.36
CA SER A 75 3.56 18.58 3.10
C SER A 75 2.20 19.12 3.58
N GLU A 76 2.13 20.39 3.97
CA GLU A 76 0.89 21.06 4.35
C GLU A 76 -0.03 21.29 3.14
N GLU A 77 0.53 21.67 1.99
CA GLU A 77 -0.23 21.86 0.76
C GLU A 77 -0.90 20.56 0.29
N VAL A 78 -0.23 19.41 0.43
CA VAL A 78 -0.82 18.09 0.14
C VAL A 78 -2.07 17.83 1.00
N VAL A 79 -2.04 18.18 2.28
CA VAL A 79 -3.21 18.02 3.17
C VAL A 79 -4.28 19.06 2.85
N ARG A 80 -3.89 20.31 2.56
CA ARG A 80 -4.79 21.40 2.15
C ARG A 80 -5.58 21.02 0.90
N LEU A 81 -4.93 20.42 -0.10
CA LEU A 81 -5.56 19.91 -1.30
C LEU A 81 -6.68 18.91 -0.97
N ALA A 82 -6.46 18.01 -0.01
CA ALA A 82 -7.49 17.05 0.40
C ALA A 82 -8.72 17.75 0.99
N TYR A 83 -8.53 18.77 1.83
CA TYR A 83 -9.64 19.58 2.34
C TYR A 83 -10.38 20.30 1.21
N MET A 84 -9.66 20.93 0.29
CA MET A 84 -10.25 21.62 -0.86
C MET A 84 -11.08 20.67 -1.74
N ALA A 85 -10.54 19.50 -2.07
CA ALA A 85 -11.23 18.51 -2.90
C ALA A 85 -12.50 17.95 -2.24
N ILE A 86 -12.52 17.80 -0.91
CA ILE A 86 -13.71 17.34 -0.17
C ILE A 86 -14.75 18.46 -0.04
N ALA A 87 -14.30 19.71 0.12
CA ALA A 87 -15.15 20.88 0.27
C ALA A 87 -15.71 21.41 -1.07
N HIS A 88 -15.17 20.96 -2.20
CA HIS A 88 -15.59 21.39 -3.51
C HIS A 88 -17.12 21.20 -3.69
N PRO A 89 -17.86 22.20 -4.21
CA PRO A 89 -19.32 22.13 -4.34
C PRO A 89 -19.81 20.90 -5.11
N ASN A 90 -19.13 20.57 -6.20
CA ASN A 90 -19.44 19.42 -7.05
C ASN A 90 -18.92 18.06 -6.50
N CYS A 91 -18.37 18.02 -5.29
CA CYS A 91 -17.88 16.77 -4.71
C CYS A 91 -19.05 15.86 -4.30
N PRO A 92 -19.22 14.66 -4.89
CA PRO A 92 -20.37 13.82 -4.61
C PRO A 92 -20.45 13.45 -3.13
N ALA A 93 -21.66 13.41 -2.57
CA ALA A 93 -21.90 12.99 -1.18
C ALA A 93 -21.27 11.61 -0.88
N GLY A 94 -21.30 10.72 -1.86
CA GLY A 94 -20.69 9.40 -1.77
C GLY A 94 -19.16 9.38 -1.66
N ILE A 95 -18.48 10.47 -2.02
CA ILE A 95 -17.05 10.67 -1.77
C ILE A 95 -16.86 11.38 -0.42
N ARG A 96 -17.66 12.41 -0.13
CA ARG A 96 -17.61 13.16 1.15
C ARG A 96 -17.78 12.26 2.37
N ARG A 97 -18.59 11.19 2.28
CA ARG A 97 -18.73 10.19 3.36
C ARG A 97 -17.41 9.49 3.74
N HIS A 98 -16.44 9.44 2.82
CA HIS A 98 -15.10 8.88 3.08
C HIS A 98 -14.09 9.92 3.56
N ARG A 99 -14.53 11.12 3.98
CA ARG A 99 -13.66 12.23 4.41
C ARG A 99 -12.52 11.79 5.33
N ARG A 100 -12.83 11.01 6.38
CA ARG A 100 -11.82 10.52 7.33
C ARG A 100 -10.71 9.71 6.64
N ARG A 101 -11.09 8.81 5.73
CA ARG A 101 -10.14 8.01 4.94
C ARG A 101 -9.32 8.85 3.97
N ILE A 102 -9.95 9.81 3.29
CA ILE A 102 -9.28 10.71 2.35
C ILE A 102 -8.22 11.54 3.09
N LEU A 103 -8.61 12.15 4.21
CA LEU A 103 -7.68 12.95 5.04
C LEU A 103 -6.57 12.09 5.64
N ALA A 104 -6.89 10.88 6.13
CA ALA A 104 -5.87 9.95 6.61
C ALA A 104 -4.82 9.67 5.51
N ASN A 105 -5.27 9.33 4.31
CA ASN A 105 -4.39 9.05 3.18
C ASN A 105 -3.62 10.29 2.73
N ALA A 106 -4.21 11.48 2.78
CA ALA A 106 -3.50 12.73 2.54
C ALA A 106 -2.36 12.97 3.53
N HIS A 107 -2.58 12.69 4.83
CA HIS A 107 -1.51 12.73 5.82
C HIS A 107 -0.45 11.63 5.57
N PHE A 108 -0.85 10.45 5.11
CA PHE A 108 0.09 9.39 4.73
C PHE A 108 1.01 9.81 3.58
N GLU A 109 0.48 10.50 2.57
CA GLU A 109 1.26 11.02 1.45
C GLU A 109 2.11 12.23 1.86
N ALA A 110 1.54 13.18 2.60
CA ALA A 110 2.21 14.39 3.06
C ALA A 110 3.53 14.11 3.81
N ARG A 111 3.60 12.99 4.55
CA ARG A 111 4.82 12.59 5.28
C ARG A 111 6.05 12.44 4.35
N ASN A 112 5.84 12.11 3.08
CA ASN A 112 6.91 11.88 2.10
C ASN A 112 7.53 13.21 1.63
N TYR A 113 6.87 14.33 1.91
CA TYR A 113 7.23 15.67 1.44
C TYR A 113 7.75 16.59 2.55
N CYS A 114 7.84 16.14 3.82
CA CYS A 114 8.29 16.97 4.94
C CYS A 114 9.80 17.34 4.93
N GLY A 115 10.56 16.92 3.91
CA GLY A 115 12.00 17.18 3.83
C GLY A 115 12.77 16.59 5.03
N LYS A 116 13.62 17.42 5.66
CA LYS A 116 14.42 17.04 6.84
C LYS A 116 13.63 17.12 8.17
N ASP A 117 12.41 17.65 8.17
CA ASP A 117 11.62 17.79 9.38
C ASP A 117 11.03 16.43 9.83
N GLY A 118 11.69 15.81 10.80
CA GLY A 118 11.25 14.56 11.40
C GLY A 118 9.99 14.69 12.26
N TRP A 119 9.76 15.87 12.86
CA TRP A 119 8.59 16.13 13.71
C TRP A 119 7.33 16.27 12.88
N ALA A 120 7.37 17.05 11.80
CA ALA A 120 6.27 17.13 10.84
C ALA A 120 5.92 15.74 10.29
N ARG A 121 6.93 14.94 9.90
CA ARG A 121 6.73 13.58 9.41
C ARG A 121 6.00 12.70 10.43
N ARG A 122 6.41 12.72 11.70
CA ARG A 122 5.75 11.98 12.79
C ARG A 122 4.31 12.48 13.01
N ARG A 123 4.10 13.80 13.02
CA ARG A 123 2.76 14.40 13.16
C ARG A 123 1.81 13.93 12.06
N HIS A 124 2.25 13.93 10.80
CA HIS A 124 1.47 13.41 9.68
C HIS A 124 1.19 11.90 9.84
N TYR A 125 2.17 11.12 10.26
CA TYR A 125 1.98 9.69 10.50
C TYR A 125 0.98 9.40 11.62
N LEU A 126 1.05 10.13 12.74
CA LEU A 126 0.09 10.02 13.83
C LEU A 126 -1.32 10.41 13.37
N ARG A 127 -1.47 11.49 12.60
CA ARG A 127 -2.76 11.90 12.03
C ARG A 127 -3.34 10.83 11.10
N TYR A 128 -2.51 10.16 10.29
CA TYR A 128 -2.94 9.03 9.45
C TYR A 128 -3.54 7.88 10.28
N LEU A 129 -2.96 7.57 11.44
CA LEU A 129 -3.46 6.51 12.33
C LEU A 129 -4.74 6.94 13.06
N VAL A 130 -4.75 8.14 13.63
CA VAL A 130 -5.89 8.68 14.41
C VAL A 130 -7.13 8.85 13.53
N LEU A 131 -6.99 9.36 12.30
CA LEU A 131 -8.13 9.59 11.41
C LEU A 131 -8.75 8.28 10.88
N HIS A 132 -8.00 7.19 10.83
CA HIS A 132 -8.48 5.91 10.32
C HIS A 132 -7.85 4.72 11.07
N PRO A 133 -8.36 4.39 12.27
CA PRO A 133 -7.76 3.42 13.20
C PRO A 133 -7.54 2.02 12.64
N VAL A 134 -8.33 1.58 11.65
CA VAL A 134 -8.11 0.32 10.92
C VAL A 134 -6.70 0.23 10.33
N ASN A 135 -6.05 1.37 10.08
CA ASN A 135 -4.67 1.40 9.61
C ASN A 135 -3.66 0.95 10.67
N ILE A 136 -3.96 1.06 11.97
CA ILE A 136 -3.12 0.53 13.05
C ILE A 136 -2.99 -0.99 12.90
N VAL A 137 -4.12 -1.67 12.71
CA VAL A 137 -4.15 -3.13 12.47
C VAL A 137 -3.31 -3.49 11.24
N ARG A 138 -3.39 -2.69 10.16
CA ARG A 138 -2.58 -2.92 8.94
C ARG A 138 -1.09 -2.71 9.18
N VAL A 139 -0.70 -1.73 9.99
CA VAL A 139 0.70 -1.49 10.38
C VAL A 139 1.24 -2.65 11.20
N LEU A 140 0.49 -3.09 12.22
CA LEU A 140 0.86 -4.23 13.06
C LEU A 140 0.96 -5.54 12.26
N ALA A 141 -0.01 -5.81 11.38
CA ALA A 141 0.02 -6.96 10.48
C ALA A 141 1.18 -6.91 9.48
N GLY A 142 1.60 -5.72 9.05
CA GLY A 142 2.80 -5.55 8.22
C GLY A 142 4.08 -5.85 8.98
N PHE A 143 4.14 -5.48 10.26
CA PHE A 143 5.28 -5.75 11.14
C PHE A 143 5.42 -7.26 11.40
N SER A 144 4.33 -7.96 11.73
CA SER A 144 4.34 -9.41 11.95
C SER A 144 4.82 -10.18 10.72
N ARG A 145 4.43 -9.78 9.51
CA ARG A 145 4.93 -10.37 8.26
C ARG A 145 6.43 -10.19 8.08
N ARG A 146 6.96 -8.99 8.35
CA ARG A 146 8.41 -8.74 8.27
C ARG A 146 9.18 -9.53 9.32
N LEU A 147 8.67 -9.58 10.54
CA LEU A 147 9.24 -10.37 11.62
C LEU A 147 9.27 -11.85 11.25
N LEU A 148 8.19 -12.39 10.67
CA LEU A 148 8.15 -13.77 10.17
C LEU A 148 9.18 -14.04 9.07
N VAL A 149 9.41 -13.10 8.15
CA VAL A 149 10.47 -13.23 7.12
C VAL A 149 11.86 -13.27 7.76
N ILE A 150 12.11 -12.38 8.72
CA ILE A 150 13.38 -12.34 9.47
C ILE A 150 13.57 -13.63 10.25
N LEU A 151 12.56 -14.05 11.03
CA LEU A 151 12.59 -15.30 11.80
C LEU A 151 12.83 -16.51 10.90
N ARG A 152 12.18 -16.58 9.72
CA ARG A 152 12.45 -17.64 8.73
C ARG A 152 13.86 -17.59 8.15
N ALA A 153 14.45 -16.41 7.99
CA ALA A 153 15.83 -16.26 7.53
C ALA A 153 16.83 -16.70 8.61
N VAL A 154 16.58 -16.32 9.86
CA VAL A 154 17.38 -16.71 11.03
C VAL A 154 17.29 -18.22 11.26
N LEU A 155 16.08 -18.79 11.29
CA LEU A 155 15.86 -20.23 11.44
C LEU A 155 16.56 -21.04 10.35
N ARG A 156 16.52 -20.59 9.08
CA ARG A 156 17.25 -21.25 7.99
C ARG A 156 18.77 -21.19 8.17
N ARG A 157 19.31 -20.06 8.64
CA ARG A 157 20.74 -19.97 8.97
C ARG A 157 21.10 -20.89 10.13
N CYS A 158 20.34 -20.88 11.21
CA CYS A 158 20.57 -21.74 12.37
C CYS A 158 20.52 -23.22 11.98
N LEU A 159 19.49 -23.66 11.25
CA LEU A 159 19.34 -25.04 10.78
C LEU A 159 20.41 -25.44 9.76
N GLY A 160 20.81 -24.55 8.85
CA GLY A 160 21.92 -24.79 7.92
C GLY A 160 23.26 -24.99 8.65
N THR A 161 23.56 -24.13 9.62
CA THR A 161 24.77 -24.27 10.47
C THR A 161 24.73 -25.46 11.44
N TRP A 162 23.56 -26.02 11.68
CA TRP A 162 23.37 -27.22 12.50
C TRP A 162 23.55 -28.49 11.67
N GLY A 163 23.16 -28.48 10.39
CA GLY A 163 23.45 -29.54 9.43
C GLY A 163 24.94 -29.79 9.28
N ASP A 164 25.75 -28.74 9.16
CA ASP A 164 27.20 -28.87 8.97
C ASP A 164 27.95 -29.35 10.23
N ARG A 165 27.31 -29.36 11.40
CA ARG A 165 27.91 -29.77 12.69
C ARG A 165 27.50 -31.16 13.19
N VAL A 166 26.55 -31.82 12.53
CA VAL A 166 26.10 -33.17 12.90
C VAL A 166 26.65 -34.16 11.87
N SER A 167 27.48 -35.10 12.33
CA SER A 167 28.04 -36.16 11.49
C SER A 167 26.93 -36.92 10.74
N PHE A 168 27.26 -37.36 9.52
CA PHE A 168 26.36 -37.94 8.52
C PHE A 168 25.44 -39.07 9.03
N GLN A 169 25.82 -39.76 10.12
CA GLN A 169 25.04 -40.82 10.77
C GLN A 169 23.86 -40.29 11.62
N GLY A 170 24.01 -39.12 12.26
CA GLY A 170 22.97 -38.50 13.09
C GLY A 170 21.83 -37.86 12.29
N GLN A 171 22.15 -37.34 11.10
CA GLN A 171 21.17 -36.68 10.22
C GLN A 171 20.10 -37.65 9.68
N ARG A 172 20.47 -38.91 9.39
CA ARG A 172 19.52 -39.94 8.92
C ARG A 172 18.52 -40.34 10.01
N LEU A 173 18.99 -40.52 11.25
CA LEU A 173 18.12 -40.86 12.38
C LEU A 173 17.16 -39.71 12.72
N TRP A 174 17.63 -38.46 12.70
CA TRP A 174 16.80 -37.29 12.96
C TRP A 174 15.78 -37.00 11.86
N ALA A 175 16.16 -37.14 10.58
CA ALA A 175 15.21 -36.98 9.47
C ALA A 175 14.10 -38.04 9.52
N VAL A 176 14.45 -39.29 9.85
CA VAL A 176 13.47 -40.38 10.03
C VAL A 176 12.58 -40.13 11.24
N LEU A 177 13.13 -39.65 12.36
CA LEU A 177 12.36 -39.28 13.56
C LEU A 177 11.42 -38.10 13.31
N CYS A 178 11.88 -37.01 12.68
CA CYS A 178 11.03 -35.88 12.33
C CYS A 178 9.93 -36.29 11.35
N PHE A 179 10.23 -37.12 10.35
CA PHE A 179 9.23 -37.63 9.42
C PHE A 179 8.21 -38.52 10.13
N HIS A 180 8.64 -39.36 11.09
CA HIS A 180 7.73 -40.16 11.91
C HIS A 180 6.86 -39.32 12.84
N ILE A 181 7.42 -38.30 13.49
CA ILE A 181 6.68 -37.41 14.39
C ILE A 181 5.65 -36.61 13.60
N ILE A 182 6.01 -36.07 12.44
CA ILE A 182 5.08 -35.34 11.56
C ILE A 182 3.99 -36.30 11.04
N ARG A 183 4.35 -37.52 10.63
CA ARG A 183 3.40 -38.54 10.19
C ARG A 183 2.45 -38.95 11.32
N LEU A 184 2.94 -39.15 12.54
CA LEU A 184 2.13 -39.47 13.70
C LEU A 184 1.21 -38.31 14.10
N TYR A 185 1.69 -37.07 14.02
CA TYR A 185 0.88 -35.88 14.28
C TYR A 185 -0.25 -35.74 13.25
N LEU A 186 0.05 -35.89 11.96
CA LEU A 186 -0.94 -35.84 10.88
C LEU A 186 -1.95 -36.99 10.96
N LEU A 187 -1.51 -38.22 11.27
CA LEU A 187 -2.41 -39.37 11.45
C LEU A 187 -3.33 -39.21 12.67
N ARG A 188 -2.84 -38.56 13.75
CA ARG A 188 -3.62 -38.25 14.94
C ARG A 188 -4.63 -37.14 14.68
N GLU A 189 -4.29 -36.16 13.86
CA GLU A 189 -5.19 -35.09 13.42
C GLU A 189 -6.30 -35.64 12.50
N VAL A 190 -5.95 -36.51 11.56
CA VAL A 190 -6.92 -37.18 10.66
C VAL A 190 -7.91 -38.05 11.45
N ARG A 191 -7.47 -38.78 12.48
CA ARG A 191 -8.36 -39.54 13.38
C ARG A 191 -9.26 -38.64 14.24
N ARG A 192 -8.79 -37.46 14.66
CA ARG A 192 -9.60 -36.48 15.42
C ARG A 192 -10.63 -35.77 14.55
N SER A 193 -10.37 -35.61 13.26
CA SER A 193 -11.26 -34.89 12.34
C SER A 193 -12.47 -35.68 11.80
N GLY A 194 -12.62 -36.97 12.11
CA GLY A 194 -13.86 -37.73 11.83
C GLY A 194 -14.34 -37.72 10.37
N LEU A 195 -13.46 -37.59 9.37
CA LEU A 195 -13.84 -37.58 7.96
C LEU A 195 -13.88 -39.01 7.40
N PRO A 196 -15.01 -39.49 6.86
CA PRO A 196 -15.10 -40.82 6.26
C PRO A 196 -14.27 -40.88 4.98
N GLY A 197 -13.52 -41.97 4.84
CA GLY A 197 -12.73 -42.27 3.66
C GLY A 197 -13.61 -42.32 2.40
N ARG A 198 -13.24 -41.54 1.38
CA ARG A 198 -13.83 -41.68 0.05
C ARG A 198 -13.16 -42.84 -0.67
N ALA A 199 -13.95 -43.90 -0.81
CA ALA A 199 -13.80 -44.93 -1.82
C ALA A 199 -14.01 -44.38 -3.24
N SER A 200 -13.46 -45.15 -4.18
CA SER A 200 -13.76 -45.29 -5.61
C SER A 200 -13.46 -44.13 -6.58
N GLU A 201 -12.46 -44.41 -7.42
CA GLU A 201 -12.46 -44.19 -8.87
C GLU A 201 -13.87 -44.24 -9.50
N ARG A 202 -14.13 -43.32 -10.44
CA ARG A 202 -14.51 -43.60 -11.85
C ARG A 202 -15.12 -42.36 -12.52
N SER A 203 -14.67 -42.14 -13.76
CA SER A 203 -15.37 -41.57 -14.93
C SER A 203 -16.09 -40.22 -14.83
N LEU A 204 -15.74 -39.32 -15.76
CA LEU A 204 -16.60 -38.63 -16.75
C LEU A 204 -15.69 -37.58 -17.43
N VAL A 205 -15.23 -37.87 -18.67
CA VAL A 205 -15.78 -37.33 -19.94
C VAL A 205 -15.80 -35.81 -19.95
#